data_AF-A0A7C7IVB9-F1
#
_entry.id   AF-A0A7C7IVB9-F1
#
_cell.length_a   1.000
_cell.length_b   1.000
_cell.length_c   1.000
_cell.angle_alpha   90.00
_cell.angle_beta   90.00
_cell.angle_gamma   90.00
#
_symmetry.space_group_name_H-M   'P 1'
#
loop_
_entity.id
_entity.type
_entity.pdbx_description
1 polymer ?
#
loop_
_entity_poly.entity_id
_entity_poly.type
_entity_poly.pdbx_seq_one_letter_code
_entity_poly.pdbx_strand_id
1 'polypeptide(L)'
;MKKVFLSILILSVYFSSGCLGNRKSALEKFKEKNPIEGMLFSEKSKSKTKKPTRGNSSNEKYTVDSIDLSELKNIPDQPISRLIKVSGENVPLRKGPGSQYEKLGTAKKDQTFSLLRTQKNIHNNQTWYLAEDENKNKFFISSLSSTLTKVSPGKDPQEKNNKLTDETQVAKTSLQNRKPFSLNKLKTVISQEPPLPKELAKAKHITLNFEETELYDVITTFCELLKIDYIVEGNVQGKVTLQTFNKIKVEDLYSVLEQILALHNVTVIKSGNFYRFLGVEAAARKPLSIHYGSDSSIPEKERLIIQIIPLEHISVESMKKIITPLLSPNASFIEIPETNNLMMIEMANNVRRIINV
;
A
#
# COMPACT_ATOMS: atom_id res chain seq x y z
N MET A 1 -47.24 -14.56 -63.51
CA MET A 1 -46.10 -14.07 -64.31
C MET A 1 -45.01 -13.66 -63.32
N LYS A 2 -43.99 -14.49 -63.02
CA LYS A 2 -42.60 -14.48 -63.58
C LYS A 2 -41.93 -13.10 -63.42
N LYS A 3 -40.79 -12.85 -62.77
CA LYS A 3 -39.54 -13.62 -62.49
C LYS A 3 -38.90 -13.02 -61.20
N VAL A 4 -38.47 -13.74 -60.17
CA VAL A 4 -37.20 -14.49 -59.94
C VAL A 4 -35.94 -13.80 -60.48
N PHE A 5 -35.11 -13.28 -59.58
CA PHE A 5 -33.65 -13.29 -59.74
C PHE A 5 -32.97 -13.75 -58.45
N LEU A 6 -32.33 -14.91 -58.63
CA LEU A 6 -31.42 -15.64 -57.78
C LEU A 6 -30.01 -15.05 -58.04
N SER A 7 -29.25 -14.74 -57.00
CA SER A 7 -27.79 -14.69 -57.12
C SER A 7 -27.16 -15.39 -55.93
N ILE A 8 -26.63 -16.56 -56.26
CA ILE A 8 -25.76 -17.42 -55.47
C ILE A 8 -24.33 -16.94 -55.78
N LEU A 9 -23.52 -16.66 -54.75
CA LEU A 9 -22.07 -16.71 -54.90
C LEU A 9 -21.49 -17.56 -53.76
N ILE A 10 -21.02 -18.73 -54.15
CA ILE A 10 -20.41 -19.77 -53.32
C ILE A 10 -18.90 -19.50 -53.26
N LEU A 11 -18.39 -19.42 -52.02
CA LEU A 11 -17.15 -20.00 -51.50
C LEU A 11 -15.80 -19.66 -52.17
N SER A 12 -14.95 -18.97 -51.41
CA SER A 12 -13.55 -19.39 -51.31
C SER A 12 -13.13 -19.40 -49.84
N VAL A 13 -12.78 -20.59 -49.37
CA VAL A 13 -12.13 -20.87 -48.09
C VAL A 13 -10.63 -20.72 -48.34
N TYR A 14 -9.99 -19.80 -47.63
CA TYR A 14 -8.56 -19.93 -47.32
C TYR A 14 -8.38 -19.93 -45.82
N PHE A 15 -7.89 -21.08 -45.36
CA PHE A 15 -7.45 -21.36 -44.01
C PHE A 15 -6.18 -20.56 -43.68
N SER A 16 -6.04 -20.31 -42.37
CA SER A 16 -4.80 -20.23 -41.58
C SER A 16 -4.12 -18.88 -41.35
N SER A 17 -3.75 -18.71 -40.07
CA SER A 17 -2.62 -17.96 -39.52
C SER A 17 -2.86 -16.54 -39.05
N GLY A 18 -3.33 -16.43 -37.81
CA GLY A 18 -2.49 -16.01 -36.68
C GLY A 18 -1.80 -14.64 -36.74
N CYS A 19 -2.19 -13.79 -35.80
CA CYS A 19 -1.50 -12.62 -35.23
C CYS A 19 0.00 -12.50 -35.53
N LEU A 20 0.47 -11.33 -35.98
CA LEU A 20 1.83 -10.85 -35.68
C LEU A 20 1.94 -9.31 -35.80
N GLY A 21 1.36 -8.61 -34.81
CA GLY A 21 1.67 -7.20 -34.54
C GLY A 21 2.84 -7.12 -33.56
N ASN A 22 4.01 -6.77 -34.07
CA ASN A 22 5.30 -6.84 -33.39
C ASN A 22 5.39 -5.84 -32.20
N ARG A 23 5.02 -6.27 -30.99
CA ARG A 23 5.34 -5.56 -29.74
C ARG A 23 6.52 -6.26 -29.07
N LYS A 24 7.71 -5.66 -29.16
CA LYS A 24 8.86 -6.12 -28.38
C LYS A 24 8.53 -6.08 -26.89
N SER A 25 8.63 -7.24 -26.24
CA SER A 25 8.42 -7.38 -24.79
C SER A 25 9.45 -6.54 -24.03
N ALA A 26 9.05 -5.96 -22.89
CA ALA A 26 9.93 -5.21 -22.00
C ALA A 26 11.17 -6.01 -21.56
N LEU A 27 11.12 -7.35 -21.66
CA LEU A 27 12.23 -8.26 -21.39
C LEU A 27 13.36 -8.17 -22.41
N GLU A 28 13.08 -7.86 -23.69
CA GLU A 28 14.13 -7.69 -24.71
C GLU A 28 14.95 -6.41 -24.47
N LYS A 29 14.33 -5.35 -23.95
CA LYS A 29 15.02 -4.08 -23.63
C LYS A 29 15.97 -4.17 -22.44
N PHE A 30 15.87 -5.23 -21.63
CA PHE A 30 16.74 -5.44 -20.46
C PHE A 30 18.00 -6.26 -20.76
N LYS A 31 18.10 -6.90 -21.94
CA LYS A 31 19.25 -7.76 -22.29
C LYS A 31 20.48 -7.00 -22.81
N GLU A 32 20.38 -5.69 -23.05
CA GLU A 32 21.44 -4.91 -23.72
C GLU A 32 22.45 -4.21 -22.80
N LYS A 33 22.34 -4.34 -21.47
CA LYS A 33 23.40 -3.86 -20.54
C LYS A 33 23.63 -4.85 -19.41
N ASN A 34 24.69 -5.63 -19.51
CA ASN A 34 25.21 -6.49 -18.43
C ASN A 34 25.99 -5.62 -17.42
N PRO A 35 25.57 -5.49 -16.15
CA PRO A 35 26.28 -4.69 -15.16
C PRO A 35 27.22 -5.55 -14.30
N ILE A 36 28.07 -6.38 -14.92
CA ILE A 36 28.98 -7.28 -14.18
C ILE A 36 30.43 -6.75 -14.08
N GLU A 37 30.80 -5.67 -14.76
CA GLU A 37 32.19 -5.15 -14.72
C GLU A 37 32.44 -3.95 -13.78
N GLY A 38 31.49 -3.62 -12.91
CA GLY A 38 31.52 -2.37 -12.13
C GLY A 38 31.80 -2.46 -10.64
N MET A 39 32.24 -3.60 -10.08
CA MET A 39 32.55 -3.68 -8.64
C MET A 39 33.75 -4.58 -8.34
N LEU A 40 34.94 -3.98 -8.36
CA LEU A 40 36.11 -4.44 -7.61
C LEU A 40 36.60 -3.27 -6.76
N PHE A 41 36.52 -3.42 -5.45
CA PHE A 41 37.18 -2.53 -4.48
C PHE A 41 38.67 -2.87 -4.42
N SER A 42 39.53 -1.85 -4.40
CA SER A 42 40.92 -1.96 -3.96
C SER A 42 41.29 -0.76 -3.07
N GLU A 43 42.16 -1.06 -2.11
CA GLU A 43 42.48 -0.29 -0.90
C GLU A 43 43.46 0.90 -1.10
N LYS A 44 43.36 1.86 -0.16
CA LYS A 44 44.38 2.79 0.41
C LYS A 44 45.56 3.30 -0.46
N SER A 45 45.74 4.63 -0.52
CA SER A 45 46.85 5.36 0.16
C SER A 45 46.95 6.90 -0.12
N LYS A 46 47.13 7.66 0.98
CA LYS A 46 47.96 8.87 1.26
C LYS A 46 48.11 10.09 0.27
N SER A 47 47.60 11.24 0.77
CA SER A 47 48.35 12.47 1.18
C SER A 47 48.54 13.73 0.28
N LYS A 48 48.38 14.89 0.96
CA LYS A 48 49.04 16.23 0.84
C LYS A 48 48.36 17.44 0.11
N THR A 49 47.84 18.36 0.95
CA THR A 49 48.08 19.82 1.07
C THR A 49 48.07 20.79 -0.13
N LYS A 50 47.17 21.81 -0.09
CA LYS A 50 47.47 23.27 0.14
C LYS A 50 46.22 24.18 -0.05
N LYS A 51 46.14 25.24 0.77
CA LYS A 51 45.29 26.46 0.66
C LYS A 51 46.27 27.66 0.49
N PRO A 52 45.89 28.88 0.00
CA PRO A 52 45.05 29.79 0.81
C PRO A 52 44.16 30.86 0.06
N THR A 53 43.17 31.42 0.80
CA THR A 53 42.62 32.82 0.88
C THR A 53 42.08 33.60 -0.36
N ARG A 54 41.07 34.52 -0.32
CA ARG A 54 40.06 35.05 0.63
C ARG A 54 39.19 36.11 -0.11
N GLY A 55 37.90 36.29 0.21
CA GLY A 55 37.10 37.48 -0.20
C GLY A 55 35.56 37.31 -0.11
N ASN A 56 34.91 38.06 0.78
CA ASN A 56 33.52 37.93 1.30
C ASN A 56 32.38 38.47 0.41
N SER A 57 31.16 37.91 0.50
CA SER A 57 30.00 38.49 1.26
C SER A 57 28.64 37.80 0.98
N SER A 58 27.94 37.46 2.08
CA SER A 58 26.46 37.35 2.36
C SER A 58 25.57 36.42 1.50
N ASN A 59 25.19 35.22 1.99
CA ASN A 59 23.99 34.86 2.82
C ASN A 59 22.68 34.81 2.01
N GLU A 60 21.85 33.76 1.96
CA GLU A 60 21.59 32.58 2.81
C GLU A 60 21.28 31.34 1.95
N LYS A 61 21.77 30.16 2.36
CA LYS A 61 21.59 28.88 1.66
C LYS A 61 21.17 27.82 2.68
N TYR A 62 20.03 27.18 2.40
CA TYR A 62 19.44 26.06 3.11
C TYR A 62 20.47 24.97 3.44
N THR A 63 20.64 24.67 4.72
CA THR A 63 21.47 23.57 5.22
C THR A 63 20.72 22.25 5.11
N VAL A 64 21.38 21.27 4.50
CA VAL A 64 21.02 19.86 4.56
C VAL A 64 21.48 19.36 5.93
N ASP A 65 20.54 19.12 6.84
CA ASP A 65 20.86 18.45 8.11
C ASP A 65 21.28 17.01 7.82
N SER A 66 22.57 16.79 7.97
CA SER A 66 23.19 15.48 8.12
C SER A 66 22.57 14.80 9.32
N ILE A 67 21.84 13.72 9.11
CA ILE A 67 21.27 12.87 10.15
C ILE A 67 22.41 12.41 11.07
N ASP A 68 22.32 12.77 12.35
CA ASP A 68 23.23 12.30 13.38
C ASP A 68 22.92 10.84 13.71
N LEU A 69 23.76 9.93 13.21
CA LEU A 69 23.64 8.48 13.41
C LEU A 69 24.08 8.05 14.82
N SER A 70 24.52 8.98 15.68
CA SER A 70 24.98 8.66 17.03
C SER A 70 23.85 8.25 17.99
N GLU A 71 22.58 8.56 17.69
CA GLU A 71 21.42 8.08 18.44
C GLU A 71 21.05 6.60 18.16
N LEU A 72 21.56 5.99 17.08
CA LEU A 72 21.31 4.58 16.76
C LEU A 72 22.12 3.59 17.60
N LYS A 73 23.07 4.05 18.43
CA LYS A 73 23.85 3.18 19.33
C LYS A 73 23.07 2.72 20.57
N ASN A 74 21.91 3.32 20.85
CA ASN A 74 21.10 3.00 22.02
C ASN A 74 19.72 2.41 21.67
N ILE A 75 19.63 1.67 20.56
CA ILE A 75 18.53 0.72 20.40
C ILE A 75 18.88 -0.47 21.29
N PRO A 76 18.11 -0.80 22.35
CA PRO A 76 18.36 -2.02 23.08
C PRO A 76 18.13 -3.21 22.15
N ASP A 77 19.19 -3.99 21.90
CA ASP A 77 19.05 -5.35 21.36
C ASP A 77 18.22 -6.14 22.38
N GLN A 78 16.91 -6.18 22.16
CA GLN A 78 16.02 -7.13 22.80
C GLN A 78 15.77 -8.23 21.76
N PRO A 79 16.70 -9.20 21.57
CA PRO A 79 16.33 -10.42 20.91
C PRO A 79 15.33 -11.09 21.84
N ILE A 80 14.04 -11.04 21.49
CA ILE A 80 13.11 -12.00 22.04
C ILE A 80 13.63 -13.35 21.56
N SER A 81 14.38 -14.06 22.40
CA SER A 81 14.92 -15.39 22.11
C SER A 81 13.74 -16.34 21.93
N ARG A 82 13.28 -16.46 20.69
CA ARG A 82 12.26 -17.44 20.31
C ARG A 82 13.02 -18.74 20.05
N LEU A 83 12.67 -19.78 20.79
CA LEU A 83 13.11 -21.13 20.49
C LEU A 83 12.10 -21.80 19.57
N ILE A 84 12.61 -22.62 18.66
CA ILE A 84 11.85 -23.51 17.81
C ILE A 84 11.89 -24.88 18.48
N LYS A 85 10.75 -25.40 18.91
CA LYS A 85 10.60 -26.75 19.45
C LYS A 85 10.12 -27.69 18.35
N VAL A 86 10.88 -28.76 18.09
CA VAL A 86 10.57 -29.75 17.05
C VAL A 86 9.41 -30.64 17.49
N SER A 87 8.43 -30.83 16.62
CA SER A 87 7.19 -31.57 16.94
C SER A 87 7.17 -33.01 16.41
N GLY A 88 8.00 -33.34 15.43
CA GLY A 88 8.09 -34.68 14.82
C GLY A 88 9.31 -35.48 15.26
N GLU A 89 9.27 -36.80 15.13
CA GLU A 89 10.35 -37.71 15.59
C GLU A 89 11.60 -37.69 14.72
N ASN A 90 11.46 -37.49 13.41
CA ASN A 90 12.58 -37.48 12.44
C ASN A 90 12.44 -36.31 11.46
N VAL A 91 12.61 -35.08 11.96
CA VAL A 91 12.40 -33.87 11.15
C VAL A 91 13.67 -33.52 10.37
N PRO A 92 13.65 -33.44 9.04
CA PRO A 92 14.84 -33.12 8.25
C PRO A 92 15.25 -31.65 8.44
N LEU A 93 16.52 -31.45 8.79
CA LEU A 93 17.18 -30.15 8.81
C LEU A 93 17.85 -29.93 7.45
N ARG A 94 17.67 -28.75 6.85
CA ARG A 94 18.08 -28.49 5.46
C ARG A 94 18.91 -27.24 5.30
N LYS A 95 19.70 -27.19 4.22
CA LYS A 95 20.52 -26.02 3.85
C LYS A 95 19.69 -24.82 3.38
N GLY A 96 18.44 -25.05 2.97
CA GLY A 96 17.54 -24.01 2.47
C GLY A 96 16.06 -24.31 2.76
N PRO A 97 15.18 -23.32 2.54
CA PRO A 97 13.76 -23.42 2.87
C PRO A 97 13.00 -24.23 1.83
N GLY A 98 13.04 -25.56 1.91
CA GLY A 98 12.33 -26.43 0.96
C GLY A 98 12.90 -27.84 0.88
N SER A 99 12.11 -28.81 0.40
CA SER A 99 12.56 -30.19 0.24
C SER A 99 13.62 -30.37 -0.85
N GLN A 100 13.73 -29.42 -1.78
CA GLN A 100 14.73 -29.41 -2.85
C GLN A 100 16.15 -29.12 -2.36
N TYR A 101 16.31 -28.58 -1.15
CA TYR A 101 17.63 -28.29 -0.58
C TYR A 101 18.21 -29.49 0.16
N GLU A 102 19.54 -29.59 0.11
CA GLU A 102 20.32 -30.66 0.75
C GLU A 102 19.96 -30.82 2.24
N LYS A 103 19.82 -32.10 2.66
CA LYS A 103 19.55 -32.48 4.04
C LYS A 103 20.86 -32.49 4.82
N LEU A 104 20.96 -31.60 5.81
CA LEU A 104 22.11 -31.48 6.71
C LEU A 104 22.03 -32.45 7.89
N GLY A 105 20.82 -32.86 8.27
CA GLY A 105 20.61 -33.78 9.39
C GLY A 105 19.15 -34.07 9.70
N THR A 106 18.89 -34.66 10.86
CA THR A 106 17.56 -34.91 11.40
C THR A 106 17.48 -34.45 12.85
N ALA A 107 16.44 -33.69 13.18
CA ALA A 107 16.11 -33.33 14.55
C ALA A 107 15.06 -34.30 15.12
N LYS A 108 15.21 -34.58 16.41
CA LYS A 108 14.27 -35.42 17.17
C LYS A 108 13.15 -34.58 17.78
N LYS A 109 12.06 -35.24 18.15
CA LYS A 109 10.92 -34.61 18.84
C LYS A 109 11.39 -33.93 20.13
N ASP A 110 10.80 -32.78 20.42
CA ASP A 110 11.06 -31.92 21.57
C ASP A 110 12.44 -31.24 21.62
N GLN A 111 13.31 -31.47 20.62
CA GLN A 111 14.56 -30.72 20.47
C GLN A 111 14.27 -29.23 20.24
N THR A 112 15.12 -28.35 20.80
CA THR A 112 14.94 -26.89 20.70
C THR A 112 16.12 -26.21 20.01
N PHE A 113 15.82 -25.16 19.23
CA PHE A 113 16.82 -24.39 18.49
C PHE A 113 16.52 -22.89 18.54
N SER A 114 17.53 -22.04 18.45
CA SER A 114 17.33 -20.58 18.43
C SER A 114 16.80 -20.11 17.09
N LEU A 115 15.67 -19.41 17.06
CA LEU A 115 15.13 -18.81 15.84
C LEU A 115 15.93 -17.56 15.48
N LEU A 116 16.58 -17.59 14.33
CA LEU A 116 17.22 -16.40 13.75
C LEU A 116 16.24 -15.63 12.86
N ARG A 117 15.51 -16.35 11.99
CA ARG A 117 14.67 -15.72 10.95
C ARG A 117 13.54 -16.62 10.48
N THR A 118 12.45 -16.01 10.03
CA THR A 118 11.36 -16.69 9.33
C THR A 118 11.41 -16.36 7.83
N GLN A 119 11.24 -17.36 6.97
CA GLN A 119 11.30 -17.21 5.50
C GLN A 119 10.22 -18.05 4.83
N LYS A 120 9.61 -17.53 3.75
CA LYS A 120 8.68 -18.30 2.91
C LYS A 120 9.42 -18.89 1.71
N ASN A 121 9.14 -20.14 1.38
CA ASN A 121 9.62 -20.78 0.16
C ASN A 121 8.90 -20.17 -1.06
N ILE A 122 9.66 -19.89 -2.12
CA ILE A 122 9.19 -19.13 -3.30
C ILE A 122 8.26 -19.98 -4.18
N HIS A 123 8.38 -21.30 -4.17
CA HIS A 123 7.63 -22.22 -5.02
C HIS A 123 6.29 -22.66 -4.41
N ASN A 124 6.24 -22.86 -3.09
CA ASN A 124 5.04 -23.40 -2.42
C ASN A 124 4.49 -22.49 -1.30
N ASN A 125 5.09 -21.31 -1.10
CA ASN A 125 4.73 -20.33 -0.06
C ASN A 125 4.76 -20.88 1.39
N GLN A 126 5.34 -22.07 1.60
CA GLN A 126 5.46 -22.70 2.91
C GLN A 126 6.44 -21.94 3.78
N THR A 127 6.12 -21.79 5.07
CA THR A 127 6.99 -21.09 6.03
C THR A 127 8.08 -22.03 6.55
N TRP A 128 9.29 -21.52 6.59
CA TRP A 128 10.48 -22.17 7.11
C TRP A 128 11.17 -21.26 8.12
N TYR A 129 11.74 -21.86 9.14
CA TYR A 129 12.49 -21.18 10.18
C TYR A 129 13.98 -21.43 9.96
N LEU A 130 14.75 -20.34 9.86
CA LEU A 130 16.20 -20.39 9.98
C LEU A 130 16.54 -20.47 11.46
N ALA A 131 17.09 -21.60 11.85
CA ALA A 131 17.43 -21.95 13.21
C ALA A 131 18.96 -22.06 13.37
N GLU A 132 19.42 -21.88 14.60
CA GLU A 132 20.82 -22.07 14.99
C GLU A 132 20.87 -23.06 16.17
N ASP A 133 21.79 -24.04 16.08
CA ASP A 133 22.11 -24.94 17.20
C ASP A 133 23.14 -24.32 18.15
N GLU A 134 23.45 -25.04 19.24
CA GLU A 134 24.46 -24.64 20.22
C GLU A 134 25.88 -24.53 19.61
N ASN A 135 26.14 -25.25 18.51
CA ASN A 135 27.39 -25.23 17.77
C ASN A 135 27.46 -24.11 16.71
N LYS A 136 26.47 -23.20 16.68
CA LYS A 136 26.31 -22.12 15.70
C LYS A 136 26.11 -22.59 14.24
N ASN A 137 25.71 -23.84 14.04
CA ASN A 137 25.32 -24.34 12.74
C ASN A 137 23.92 -23.81 12.39
N LYS A 138 23.80 -23.29 11.18
CA LYS A 138 22.55 -22.71 10.67
C LYS A 138 21.86 -23.66 9.73
N PHE A 139 20.56 -23.86 9.93
CA PHE A 139 19.76 -24.73 9.09
C PHE A 139 18.31 -24.28 9.06
N PHE A 140 17.60 -24.77 8.06
CA PHE A 140 16.18 -24.54 7.87
C PHE A 140 15.37 -25.73 8.38
N ILE A 141 14.33 -25.43 9.15
CA ILE A 141 13.32 -26.38 9.61
C ILE A 141 11.92 -25.91 9.20
N SER A 142 11.07 -26.85 8.78
CA SER A 142 9.71 -26.55 8.34
C SER A 142 8.84 -26.10 9.51
N SER A 143 8.03 -25.06 9.31
CA SER A 143 7.03 -24.63 10.31
C SER A 143 5.94 -25.67 10.53
N LEU A 144 5.73 -26.61 9.60
CA LEU A 144 4.76 -27.70 9.76
C LEU A 144 5.24 -28.76 10.77
N SER A 145 6.53 -28.80 11.07
CA SER A 145 7.15 -29.80 11.92
C SER A 145 7.76 -29.19 13.19
N SER A 146 7.42 -27.94 13.50
CA SER A 146 7.98 -27.21 14.63
C SER A 146 7.05 -26.11 15.17
N THR A 147 7.18 -25.82 16.46
CA THR A 147 6.40 -24.83 17.21
C THR A 147 7.31 -23.76 17.79
N LEU A 148 6.84 -22.52 17.88
CA LEU A 148 7.63 -21.40 18.42
C LEU A 148 7.31 -21.19 19.91
N THR A 149 8.33 -21.30 20.75
CA THR A 149 8.27 -21.05 22.20
C THR A 149 9.03 -19.77 22.52
N LYS A 150 8.41 -18.83 23.25
CA LYS A 150 9.11 -17.63 23.73
C LYS A 150 9.79 -17.97 25.05
N VAL A 151 11.12 -17.77 25.14
CA VAL A 151 11.86 -17.92 26.40
C VAL A 151 12.17 -16.52 26.94
N SER A 152 11.71 -16.22 28.15
CA SER A 152 12.20 -15.08 28.93
C SER A 152 13.55 -15.45 29.56
N PRO A 153 14.58 -14.58 29.52
CA PRO A 153 15.87 -14.89 30.09
C PRO A 153 15.80 -14.81 31.63
N GLY A 154 15.90 -15.97 32.29
CA GLY A 154 16.05 -16.09 33.74
C GLY A 154 17.53 -16.25 34.11
N LYS A 155 17.97 -15.48 35.11
CA LYS A 155 19.27 -15.57 35.78
C LYS A 155 19.37 -16.88 36.58
N ASP A 156 20.57 -17.42 36.67
CA ASP A 156 21.05 -18.30 37.76
C ASP A 156 22.50 -17.90 38.08
N PRO A 157 23.08 -18.16 39.28
CA PRO A 157 22.85 -19.39 40.07
C PRO A 157 22.86 -19.25 41.62
N GLN A 158 22.14 -20.16 42.32
CA GLN A 158 22.66 -21.10 43.35
C GLN A 158 21.65 -21.51 44.45
N GLU A 159 21.58 -22.84 44.62
CA GLU A 159 21.40 -23.69 45.82
C GLU A 159 20.45 -23.35 46.99
N LYS A 160 19.58 -24.36 47.21
CA LYS A 160 19.17 -25.02 48.47
C LYS A 160 18.04 -24.41 49.34
N ASN A 161 17.04 -25.29 49.49
CA ASN A 161 16.29 -25.61 50.71
C ASN A 161 15.37 -24.52 51.30
N ASN A 162 14.05 -24.62 51.06
CA ASN A 162 13.11 -25.19 52.04
C ASN A 162 11.65 -24.86 51.70
N LYS A 163 10.83 -25.90 51.94
CA LYS A 163 9.37 -25.91 52.09
C LYS A 163 8.88 -24.78 53.01
N LEU A 164 7.94 -23.95 52.55
CA LEU A 164 6.60 -23.79 53.13
C LEU A 164 5.83 -22.69 52.37
N THR A 165 4.57 -23.00 52.09
CA THR A 165 3.41 -22.09 52.02
C THR A 165 3.68 -20.60 52.24
N ASP A 166 3.36 -19.79 51.24
CA ASP A 166 2.39 -18.72 51.48
C ASP A 166 1.70 -18.28 50.20
N GLU A 167 0.40 -18.10 50.31
CA GLU A 167 -0.46 -17.57 49.25
C GLU A 167 -0.03 -16.13 48.94
N THR A 168 0.38 -15.85 47.70
CA THR A 168 0.31 -14.48 47.20
C THR A 168 -0.12 -14.53 45.74
N GLN A 169 -1.42 -14.26 45.60
CA GLN A 169 -2.21 -13.98 44.41
C GLN A 169 -1.37 -13.68 43.16
N VAL A 170 -1.49 -14.59 42.18
CA VAL A 170 -1.10 -14.33 40.79
C VAL A 170 -1.92 -13.14 40.31
N ALA A 171 -1.33 -11.95 40.34
CA ALA A 171 -1.83 -10.83 39.57
C ALA A 171 -1.66 -11.20 38.10
N LYS A 172 -2.69 -11.86 37.53
CA LYS A 172 -2.91 -11.94 36.09
C LYS A 172 -2.86 -10.51 35.60
N THR A 173 -1.75 -10.07 35.01
CA THR A 173 -1.71 -8.77 34.34
C THR A 173 -2.64 -8.88 33.15
N SER A 174 -3.89 -8.48 33.38
CA SER A 174 -4.97 -8.56 32.43
C SER A 174 -4.59 -7.80 31.17
N LEU A 175 -4.63 -8.48 30.01
CA LEU A 175 -4.57 -7.84 28.69
C LEU A 175 -5.73 -6.85 28.47
N GLN A 176 -6.70 -6.79 29.39
CA GLN A 176 -7.83 -5.86 29.38
C GLN A 176 -7.44 -4.44 29.83
N ASN A 177 -6.22 -4.23 30.38
CA ASN A 177 -5.75 -2.88 30.73
C ASN A 177 -5.06 -2.14 29.58
N ARG A 178 -5.25 -2.56 28.32
CA ARG A 178 -4.96 -1.67 27.18
C ARG A 178 -6.08 -0.65 27.10
N LYS A 179 -5.73 0.64 27.16
CA LYS A 179 -6.69 1.71 26.84
C LYS A 179 -7.38 1.36 25.52
N PRO A 180 -8.71 1.50 25.43
CA PRO A 180 -9.43 1.22 24.19
C PRO A 180 -8.83 2.07 23.07
N PHE A 181 -8.58 1.45 21.92
CA PHE A 181 -8.05 2.15 20.76
C PHE A 181 -9.11 3.13 20.25
N SER A 182 -8.82 4.43 20.32
CA SER A 182 -9.72 5.45 19.82
C SER A 182 -9.59 5.57 18.29
N LEU A 183 -10.69 5.35 17.57
CA LEU A 183 -10.72 5.40 16.10
C LEU A 183 -10.41 6.80 15.54
N ASN A 184 -10.61 7.86 16.32
CA ASN A 184 -10.19 9.22 15.95
C ASN A 184 -8.69 9.34 15.62
N LYS A 185 -7.85 8.44 16.15
CA LYS A 185 -6.41 8.39 15.86
C LYS A 185 -6.09 7.90 14.44
N LEU A 186 -7.07 7.32 13.73
CA LEU A 186 -6.92 6.88 12.34
C LEU A 186 -7.06 8.04 11.34
N LYS A 187 -7.44 9.25 11.78
CA LYS A 187 -7.58 10.40 10.90
C LYS A 187 -6.28 10.65 10.13
N THR A 188 -6.38 10.63 8.80
CA THR A 188 -5.26 10.79 7.89
C THR A 188 -5.70 11.62 6.69
N VAL A 189 -5.05 12.75 6.43
CA VAL A 189 -5.39 13.61 5.27
C VAL A 189 -4.29 13.46 4.24
N ILE A 190 -4.64 12.93 3.07
CA ILE A 190 -3.73 12.78 1.93
C ILE A 190 -3.91 13.98 1.01
N SER A 191 -2.85 14.77 0.83
CA SER A 191 -2.83 15.85 -0.16
C SER A 191 -2.70 15.28 -1.56
N GLN A 192 -3.82 15.28 -2.27
CA GLN A 192 -3.90 14.75 -3.63
C GLN A 192 -3.78 15.85 -4.69
N GLU A 193 -4.16 17.08 -4.39
CA GLU A 193 -4.23 18.15 -5.39
C GLU A 193 -2.85 18.54 -5.94
N PRO A 194 -2.68 18.64 -7.28
CA PRO A 194 -1.41 19.04 -7.85
C PRO A 194 -1.15 20.54 -7.69
N PRO A 195 0.14 20.94 -7.62
CA PRO A 195 0.48 22.36 -7.67
C PRO A 195 0.08 22.94 -9.03
N LEU A 196 -0.53 24.12 -9.02
CA LEU A 196 -0.93 24.79 -10.26
C LEU A 196 0.31 25.27 -11.04
N PRO A 197 0.47 24.89 -12.33
CA PRO A 197 1.54 25.40 -13.18
C PRO A 197 1.54 26.93 -13.28
N LYS A 198 2.74 27.54 -13.32
CA LYS A 198 2.90 29.01 -13.34
C LYS A 198 2.24 29.64 -14.56
N GLU A 199 2.26 28.94 -15.68
CA GLU A 199 1.64 29.37 -16.93
C GLU A 199 0.12 29.43 -16.80
N LEU A 200 -0.50 28.42 -16.17
CA LEU A 200 -1.93 28.40 -15.89
C LEU A 200 -2.32 29.47 -14.87
N ALA A 201 -1.53 29.64 -13.80
CA ALA A 201 -1.77 30.68 -12.80
C ALA A 201 -1.84 32.10 -13.41
N LYS A 202 -1.05 32.38 -14.46
CA LYS A 202 -1.11 33.66 -15.19
C LYS A 202 -2.40 33.85 -15.98
N ALA A 203 -2.94 32.78 -16.56
CA ALA A 203 -4.16 32.83 -17.36
C ALA A 203 -5.42 33.17 -16.52
N LYS A 204 -5.42 32.83 -15.23
CA LYS A 204 -6.51 33.00 -14.24
C LYS A 204 -7.81 32.25 -14.56
N HIS A 205 -8.24 32.22 -15.82
CA HIS A 205 -9.45 31.55 -16.27
C HIS A 205 -9.23 30.78 -17.58
N ILE A 206 -10.02 29.74 -17.77
CA ILE A 206 -10.01 28.85 -18.94
C ILE A 206 -11.43 28.46 -19.34
N THR A 207 -11.64 28.22 -20.63
CA THR A 207 -12.88 27.66 -21.17
C THR A 207 -12.59 26.24 -21.62
N LEU A 208 -13.47 25.32 -21.27
CA LEU A 208 -13.39 23.91 -21.67
C LEU A 208 -14.61 23.56 -22.52
N ASN A 209 -14.38 22.84 -23.61
CA ASN A 209 -15.44 22.30 -24.45
C ASN A 209 -15.06 20.89 -24.88
N PHE A 210 -15.83 19.91 -24.43
CA PHE A 210 -15.73 18.50 -24.81
C PHE A 210 -17.10 18.08 -25.33
N GLU A 211 -17.15 17.47 -26.51
CA GLU A 211 -18.38 16.99 -27.13
C GLU A 211 -18.19 15.52 -27.46
N GLU A 212 -18.97 14.65 -26.79
CA GLU A 212 -18.89 13.19 -26.91
C GLU A 212 -17.45 12.63 -26.86
N THR A 213 -16.57 13.27 -26.10
CA THR A 213 -15.15 12.95 -26.06
C THR A 213 -14.90 11.77 -25.15
N GLU A 214 -14.01 10.85 -25.54
CA GLU A 214 -13.66 9.70 -24.70
C GLU A 214 -13.02 10.17 -23.38
N LEU A 215 -13.42 9.55 -22.26
CA LEU A 215 -12.98 9.92 -20.91
C LEU A 215 -11.45 9.88 -20.78
N TYR A 216 -10.80 8.95 -21.47
CA TYR A 216 -9.33 8.85 -21.53
C TYR A 216 -8.70 10.12 -22.12
N ASP A 217 -9.26 10.67 -23.19
CA ASP A 217 -8.74 11.87 -23.85
C ASP A 217 -8.98 13.11 -22.98
N VAL A 218 -10.13 13.16 -22.29
CA VAL A 218 -10.40 14.19 -21.27
C VAL A 218 -9.35 14.14 -20.17
N ILE A 219 -9.11 12.96 -19.57
CA ILE A 219 -8.08 12.79 -18.53
C ILE A 219 -6.71 13.25 -19.03
N THR A 220 -6.33 12.84 -20.24
CA THR A 220 -5.06 13.21 -20.86
C THR A 220 -4.94 14.72 -21.01
N THR A 221 -5.98 15.38 -21.53
CA THR A 221 -6.02 16.85 -21.69
C THR A 221 -5.84 17.57 -20.35
N PHE A 222 -6.56 17.16 -19.30
CA PHE A 222 -6.41 17.76 -17.97
C PHE A 222 -5.02 17.51 -17.38
N CYS A 223 -4.44 16.33 -17.56
CA CYS A 223 -3.09 16.03 -17.09
C CYS A 223 -2.02 16.87 -17.81
N GLU A 224 -2.17 17.10 -19.11
CA GLU A 224 -1.30 17.97 -19.89
C GLU A 224 -1.39 19.44 -19.48
N LEU A 225 -2.61 19.91 -19.16
CA LEU A 225 -2.84 21.25 -18.63
C LEU A 225 -2.17 21.40 -17.25
N LEU A 226 -2.44 20.45 -16.34
CA LEU A 226 -1.93 20.47 -14.96
C LEU A 226 -0.44 20.09 -14.84
N LYS A 227 0.18 19.61 -15.93
CA LYS A 227 1.59 19.14 -15.98
C LYS A 227 1.87 18.06 -14.93
N ILE A 228 0.99 17.06 -14.86
CA ILE A 228 1.11 15.93 -13.93
C ILE A 228 1.40 14.63 -14.65
N ASP A 229 2.27 13.81 -14.04
CA ASP A 229 2.51 12.45 -14.49
C ASP A 229 1.35 11.55 -14.04
N TYR A 230 0.80 10.76 -14.95
CA TYR A 230 -0.36 9.94 -14.67
C TYR A 230 -0.25 8.49 -15.18
N ILE A 231 -1.07 7.63 -14.59
CA ILE A 231 -1.25 6.23 -14.95
C ILE A 231 -2.75 5.96 -15.01
N VAL A 232 -3.23 5.35 -16.09
CA VAL A 232 -4.62 4.87 -16.19
C VAL A 232 -4.62 3.37 -15.96
N GLU A 233 -5.42 2.89 -15.01
CA GLU A 233 -5.53 1.48 -14.64
C GLU A 233 -6.89 0.90 -14.97
N GLY A 234 -6.89 -0.34 -15.47
CA GLY A 234 -8.12 -1.08 -15.73
C GLY A 234 -8.92 -0.44 -16.86
N ASN A 235 -10.25 -0.50 -16.72
CA ASN A 235 -11.17 -0.06 -17.76
C ASN A 235 -11.75 1.32 -17.44
N VAL A 236 -11.01 2.38 -17.77
CA VAL A 236 -11.49 3.76 -17.72
C VAL A 236 -12.12 4.08 -19.07
N GLN A 237 -13.44 4.01 -19.14
CA GLN A 237 -14.23 4.19 -20.36
C GLN A 237 -15.44 5.08 -20.10
N GLY A 238 -15.96 5.68 -21.17
CA GLY A 238 -17.13 6.54 -21.13
C GLY A 238 -16.95 7.74 -22.04
N LYS A 239 -18.06 8.35 -22.43
CA LYS A 239 -18.07 9.60 -23.20
C LYS A 239 -18.47 10.75 -22.31
N VAL A 240 -17.76 11.87 -22.46
CA VAL A 240 -17.96 13.10 -21.71
C VAL A 240 -18.38 14.19 -22.68
N THR A 241 -19.45 14.88 -22.32
CA THR A 241 -19.81 16.17 -22.92
C THR A 241 -19.78 17.22 -21.82
N LEU A 242 -18.91 18.21 -21.98
CA LEU A 242 -18.77 19.36 -21.07
C LEU A 242 -18.74 20.63 -21.88
N GLN A 243 -19.73 21.49 -21.69
CA GLN A 243 -19.78 22.81 -22.29
C GLN A 243 -19.77 23.86 -21.19
N THR A 244 -18.87 24.84 -21.30
CA THR A 244 -18.72 25.91 -20.31
C THR A 244 -19.10 27.26 -20.93
N PHE A 245 -20.17 27.88 -20.41
CA PHE A 245 -20.60 29.21 -20.86
C PHE A 245 -19.77 30.32 -20.22
N ASN A 246 -19.43 30.15 -18.94
CA ASN A 246 -18.56 31.05 -18.19
C ASN A 246 -17.14 30.49 -18.15
N LYS A 247 -16.15 31.37 -18.08
CA LYS A 247 -14.76 30.95 -17.89
C LYS A 247 -14.60 30.34 -16.49
N ILE A 248 -14.03 29.14 -16.42
CA ILE A 248 -13.70 28.45 -15.17
C ILE A 248 -12.40 29.04 -14.64
N LYS A 249 -12.30 29.25 -13.33
CA LYS A 249 -11.01 29.63 -12.74
C LYS A 249 -10.03 28.47 -12.81
N VAL A 250 -8.77 28.75 -13.11
CA VAL A 250 -7.74 27.69 -13.23
C VAL A 250 -7.52 26.90 -11.93
N GLU A 251 -7.85 27.48 -10.77
CA GLU A 251 -7.81 26.83 -9.46
C GLU A 251 -8.85 25.70 -9.32
N ASP A 252 -9.99 25.81 -10.01
CA ASP A 252 -11.07 24.83 -9.93
C ASP A 252 -10.88 23.66 -10.91
N LEU A 253 -9.88 23.73 -11.79
CA LEU A 253 -9.70 22.78 -12.89
C LEU A 253 -9.59 21.34 -12.39
N TYR A 254 -8.84 21.11 -11.30
CA TYR A 254 -8.70 19.77 -10.73
C TYR A 254 -10.02 19.25 -10.13
N SER A 255 -10.82 20.13 -9.52
CA SER A 255 -12.13 19.78 -8.98
C SER A 255 -13.16 19.50 -10.06
N VAL A 256 -13.06 20.16 -11.22
CA VAL A 256 -13.87 19.84 -12.40
C VAL A 256 -13.49 18.46 -12.94
N LEU A 257 -12.21 18.12 -13.00
CA LEU A 257 -11.77 16.77 -13.37
C LEU A 257 -12.35 15.72 -12.43
N GLU A 258 -12.23 15.92 -11.11
CA GLU A 258 -12.78 15.02 -10.09
C GLU A 258 -14.30 14.78 -10.29
N GLN A 259 -15.07 15.83 -10.62
CA GLN A 259 -16.50 15.72 -10.93
C GLN A 259 -16.79 14.87 -12.17
N ILE A 260 -16.05 15.10 -13.26
CA ILE A 260 -16.23 14.32 -14.50
C ILE A 260 -15.95 12.85 -14.22
N LEU A 261 -14.86 12.54 -13.50
CA LEU A 261 -14.51 11.16 -13.16
C LEU A 261 -15.61 10.47 -12.33
N ALA A 262 -16.17 11.17 -11.35
CA ALA A 262 -17.22 10.64 -10.47
C ALA A 262 -18.47 10.20 -11.25
N LEU A 263 -18.87 10.95 -12.29
CA LEU A 263 -20.00 10.59 -13.16
C LEU A 263 -19.79 9.26 -13.88
N HIS A 264 -18.54 8.85 -14.09
CA HIS A 264 -18.16 7.61 -14.76
C HIS A 264 -17.68 6.51 -13.80
N ASN A 265 -17.90 6.64 -12.49
CA ASN A 265 -17.40 5.70 -11.47
C ASN A 265 -15.87 5.51 -11.51
N VAL A 266 -15.16 6.54 -11.96
CA VAL A 266 -13.70 6.61 -11.96
C VAL A 266 -13.29 7.58 -10.86
N THR A 267 -12.12 7.36 -10.29
CA THR A 267 -11.51 8.30 -9.36
C THR A 267 -10.02 8.39 -9.62
N VAL A 268 -9.39 9.36 -8.98
CA VAL A 268 -7.95 9.55 -9.03
C VAL A 268 -7.40 9.41 -7.63
N ILE A 269 -6.23 8.78 -7.51
CA ILE A 269 -5.45 8.68 -6.27
C ILE A 269 -4.00 9.08 -6.54
N LYS A 270 -3.35 9.71 -5.57
CA LYS A 270 -1.92 10.03 -5.65
C LYS A 270 -1.08 8.90 -5.06
N SER A 271 -0.09 8.42 -5.81
CA SER A 271 0.83 7.36 -5.38
C SER A 271 2.26 7.73 -5.75
N GLY A 272 3.03 8.21 -4.77
CA GLY A 272 4.34 8.80 -5.02
C GLY A 272 4.19 10.03 -5.91
N ASN A 273 4.87 10.03 -7.05
CA ASN A 273 4.83 11.14 -8.02
C ASN A 273 3.73 11.00 -9.09
N PHE A 274 3.05 9.86 -9.15
CA PHE A 274 2.05 9.60 -10.19
C PHE A 274 0.62 9.76 -9.69
N TYR A 275 -0.23 10.29 -10.57
CA TYR A 275 -1.68 10.32 -10.44
C TYR A 275 -2.28 9.09 -11.10
N ARG A 276 -2.93 8.23 -10.33
CA ARG A 276 -3.49 6.97 -10.82
C ARG A 276 -5.00 7.12 -10.99
N PHE A 277 -5.48 6.96 -12.21
CA PHE A 277 -6.90 7.00 -12.56
C PHE A 277 -7.42 5.56 -12.68
N LEU A 278 -8.44 5.23 -11.90
CA LEU A 278 -8.94 3.86 -11.76
C LEU A 278 -10.40 3.86 -11.30
N GLY A 279 -11.10 2.75 -11.50
CA GLY A 279 -12.47 2.58 -11.01
C GLY A 279 -12.57 2.67 -9.48
N VAL A 280 -13.69 3.19 -8.98
CA VAL A 280 -13.95 3.39 -7.53
C VAL A 280 -13.77 2.10 -6.73
N GLU A 281 -14.24 0.96 -7.24
CA GLU A 281 -14.10 -0.35 -6.57
C GLU A 281 -12.62 -0.74 -6.34
N ALA A 282 -11.76 -0.50 -7.33
CA ALA A 282 -10.33 -0.76 -7.22
C ALA A 282 -9.63 0.27 -6.30
N ALA A 283 -10.08 1.52 -6.34
CA ALA A 283 -9.55 2.60 -5.49
C ALA A 283 -9.87 2.40 -4.01
N ALA A 284 -11.02 1.79 -3.66
CA ALA A 284 -11.41 1.48 -2.29
C ALA A 284 -10.39 0.59 -1.54
N ARG A 285 -9.51 -0.11 -2.27
CA ARG A 285 -8.44 -0.96 -1.70
C ARG A 285 -7.06 -0.28 -1.66
N LYS A 286 -6.99 1.00 -2.04
CA LYS A 286 -5.76 1.80 -2.05
C LYS A 286 -5.74 2.75 -0.85
N PRO A 287 -4.59 3.36 -0.52
CA PRO A 287 -4.54 4.39 0.52
C PRO A 287 -5.46 5.57 0.18
N LEU A 288 -6.43 5.83 1.05
CA LEU A 288 -7.37 6.95 0.96
C LEU A 288 -7.27 7.81 2.23
N SER A 289 -7.71 9.06 2.14
CA SER A 289 -7.85 9.91 3.32
C SER A 289 -8.91 9.33 4.26
N ILE A 290 -8.62 9.31 5.55
CA ILE A 290 -9.51 8.84 6.60
C ILE A 290 -9.95 10.05 7.43
N HIS A 291 -11.26 10.23 7.55
CA HIS A 291 -11.89 11.28 8.34
C HIS A 291 -12.72 10.66 9.48
N TYR A 292 -12.95 11.41 10.55
CA TYR A 292 -13.64 10.93 11.75
C TYR A 292 -14.65 11.97 12.25
N GLY A 293 -15.90 11.53 12.45
CA GLY A 293 -17.01 12.39 12.84
C GLY A 293 -17.28 13.53 11.86
N SER A 294 -17.81 14.63 12.36
CA SER A 294 -18.03 15.89 11.64
C SER A 294 -16.73 16.68 11.47
N ASP A 295 -15.83 16.13 10.65
CA ASP A 295 -14.50 16.69 10.41
C ASP A 295 -14.51 17.81 9.36
N SER A 296 -14.16 19.03 9.75
CA SER A 296 -14.02 20.19 8.83
C SER A 296 -13.03 19.96 7.68
N SER A 297 -12.11 19.00 7.81
CA SER A 297 -11.14 18.68 6.75
C SER A 297 -11.68 17.77 5.65
N ILE A 298 -12.94 17.31 5.74
CA ILE A 298 -13.62 16.60 4.65
C ILE A 298 -13.68 17.54 3.43
N PRO A 299 -13.07 17.17 2.30
CA PRO A 299 -13.01 18.03 1.12
C PRO A 299 -14.39 18.38 0.55
N GLU A 300 -14.57 19.61 0.07
CA GLU A 300 -15.73 20.05 -0.72
C GLU A 300 -15.55 19.68 -2.21
N LYS A 301 -15.21 18.42 -2.47
CA LYS A 301 -14.80 17.92 -3.80
C LYS A 301 -15.33 16.51 -4.03
N GLU A 302 -15.41 16.10 -5.29
CA GLU A 302 -15.75 14.72 -5.69
C GLU A 302 -14.55 13.78 -5.53
N ARG A 303 -14.11 13.61 -4.28
CA ARG A 303 -12.94 12.79 -3.92
C ARG A 303 -13.36 11.59 -3.10
N LEU A 304 -12.89 10.41 -3.47
CA LEU A 304 -13.13 9.18 -2.71
C LEU A 304 -12.38 9.25 -1.37
N ILE A 305 -13.10 9.10 -0.26
CA ILE A 305 -12.55 9.11 1.10
C ILE A 305 -13.09 7.95 1.92
N ILE A 306 -12.41 7.70 3.03
CA ILE A 306 -12.90 6.87 4.12
C ILE A 306 -13.44 7.81 5.21
N GLN A 307 -14.67 7.60 5.64
CA GLN A 307 -15.29 8.33 6.75
C GLN A 307 -15.67 7.36 7.86
N ILE A 308 -15.31 7.70 9.10
CA ILE A 308 -15.75 6.99 10.30
C ILE A 308 -16.77 7.88 11.03
N ILE A 309 -17.98 7.39 11.24
CA ILE A 309 -19.08 8.12 11.88
C ILE A 309 -19.36 7.47 13.24
N PRO A 310 -19.09 8.15 14.37
CA PRO A 310 -19.53 7.69 15.68
C PRO A 310 -21.04 7.88 15.83
N LEU A 311 -21.72 6.90 16.40
CA LEU A 311 -23.15 6.90 16.66
C LEU A 311 -23.41 6.93 18.17
N GLU A 312 -24.33 7.79 18.61
CA GLU A 312 -24.63 7.98 20.04
C GLU A 312 -25.99 7.39 20.44
N HIS A 313 -27.01 7.57 19.61
CA HIS A 313 -28.41 7.29 19.98
C HIS A 313 -29.10 6.24 19.09
N ILE A 314 -28.36 5.59 18.20
CA ILE A 314 -28.90 4.62 17.25
C ILE A 314 -27.91 3.46 17.06
N SER A 315 -28.44 2.25 16.86
CA SER A 315 -27.61 1.10 16.53
C SER A 315 -27.00 1.26 15.13
N VAL A 316 -25.80 0.68 14.95
CA VAL A 316 -25.10 0.68 13.66
C VAL A 316 -25.96 0.06 12.55
N GLU A 317 -26.67 -1.04 12.85
CA GLU A 317 -27.54 -1.74 11.90
C GLU A 317 -28.74 -0.87 11.46
N SER A 318 -29.41 -0.19 12.40
CA SER A 318 -30.53 0.70 12.06
C SER A 318 -30.06 1.91 11.26
N MET A 319 -28.93 2.50 11.64
CA MET A 319 -28.36 3.63 10.90
C MET A 319 -28.00 3.24 9.46
N LYS A 320 -27.37 2.07 9.27
CA LYS A 320 -27.07 1.53 7.94
C LYS A 320 -28.32 1.47 7.06
N LYS A 321 -29.44 0.96 7.58
CA LYS A 321 -30.72 0.89 6.83
C LYS A 321 -31.21 2.28 6.41
N ILE A 322 -31.05 3.29 7.27
CA ILE A 322 -31.46 4.68 6.99
C ILE A 322 -30.60 5.33 5.91
N ILE A 323 -29.27 5.17 5.98
CA ILE A 323 -28.37 5.86 5.03
C ILE A 323 -28.17 5.11 3.71
N THR A 324 -28.44 3.79 3.66
CA THR A 324 -28.31 2.95 2.45
C THR A 324 -28.86 3.63 1.18
N PRO A 325 -30.05 4.24 1.18
CA PRO A 325 -30.62 4.89 0.00
C PRO A 325 -29.91 6.19 -0.43
N LEU A 326 -29.10 6.80 0.43
CA LEU A 326 -28.41 8.08 0.16
C LEU A 326 -27.04 7.89 -0.49
N LEU A 327 -26.63 6.64 -0.69
CA LEU A 327 -25.29 6.28 -1.08
C LEU A 327 -25.16 6.05 -2.56
N SER A 328 -23.96 6.30 -3.06
CA SER A 328 -23.64 5.99 -4.45
C SER A 328 -23.58 4.47 -4.65
N PRO A 329 -23.87 3.96 -5.87
CA PRO A 329 -23.93 2.52 -6.13
C PRO A 329 -22.66 1.74 -5.76
N ASN A 330 -21.49 2.39 -5.79
CA ASN A 330 -20.18 1.79 -5.49
C ASN A 330 -19.67 2.10 -4.09
N ALA A 331 -20.50 2.71 -3.23
CA ALA A 331 -20.14 2.97 -1.85
C ALA A 331 -19.99 1.67 -1.06
N SER A 332 -19.06 1.64 -0.11
CA SER A 332 -18.81 0.48 0.75
C SER A 332 -18.98 0.82 2.22
N PHE A 333 -19.44 -0.14 3.01
CA PHE A 333 -19.71 0.01 4.45
C PHE A 333 -19.04 -1.07 5.27
N ILE A 334 -18.59 -0.65 6.44
CA ILE A 334 -18.07 -1.51 7.49
C ILE A 334 -18.72 -1.08 8.79
N GLU A 335 -19.49 -1.99 9.38
CA GLU A 335 -20.11 -1.81 10.68
C GLU A 335 -19.09 -2.12 11.77
N ILE A 336 -19.00 -1.27 12.80
CA ILE A 336 -18.11 -1.49 13.97
C ILE A 336 -18.95 -1.39 15.26
N PRO A 337 -19.81 -2.38 15.55
CA PRO A 337 -20.75 -2.33 16.66
C PRO A 337 -20.06 -2.20 18.03
N GLU A 338 -18.86 -2.75 18.20
CA GLU A 338 -18.13 -2.76 19.47
C GLU A 338 -17.76 -1.36 19.96
N THR A 339 -17.71 -0.39 19.04
CA THR A 339 -17.37 1.00 19.33
C THR A 339 -18.48 1.97 18.93
N ASN A 340 -19.66 1.46 18.53
CA ASN A 340 -20.75 2.24 17.95
C ASN A 340 -20.28 3.15 16.79
N ASN A 341 -19.42 2.65 15.91
CA ASN A 341 -18.98 3.40 14.74
C ASN A 341 -19.46 2.74 13.44
N LEU A 342 -19.71 3.59 12.45
CA LEU A 342 -19.97 3.18 11.08
C LEU A 342 -18.86 3.74 10.20
N MET A 343 -18.15 2.87 9.49
CA MET A 343 -17.14 3.28 8.52
C MET A 343 -17.70 3.13 7.11
N MET A 344 -17.39 4.10 6.26
CA MET A 344 -17.85 4.11 4.88
C MET A 344 -16.78 4.61 3.92
N ILE A 345 -16.80 4.09 2.69
CA ILE A 345 -15.97 4.53 1.58
C ILE A 345 -16.90 5.16 0.55
N GLU A 346 -16.78 6.46 0.36
CA GLU A 346 -17.73 7.26 -0.41
C GLU A 346 -17.09 8.59 -0.87
N MET A 347 -17.71 9.25 -1.86
CA MET A 347 -17.31 10.59 -2.29
C MET A 347 -17.52 11.62 -1.17
N ALA A 348 -16.52 12.47 -0.95
CA ALA A 348 -16.50 13.43 0.15
C ALA A 348 -17.68 14.40 0.13
N ASN A 349 -18.12 14.84 -1.05
CA ASN A 349 -19.31 15.68 -1.22
C ASN A 349 -20.60 14.96 -0.75
N ASN A 350 -20.77 13.67 -1.08
CA ASN A 350 -21.91 12.89 -0.60
C ASN A 350 -21.82 12.62 0.91
N VAL A 351 -20.63 12.32 1.43
CA VAL A 351 -20.37 12.16 2.87
C VAL A 351 -20.83 13.39 3.65
N ARG A 352 -20.49 14.60 3.18
CA ARG A 352 -20.93 15.85 3.84
C ARG A 352 -22.44 15.97 3.92
N ARG A 353 -23.16 15.51 2.89
CA ARG A 353 -24.63 15.47 2.92
C ARG A 353 -25.14 14.46 3.96
N ILE A 354 -24.54 13.27 3.99
CA ILE A 354 -24.97 12.16 4.86
C ILE A 354 -24.70 12.45 6.34
N ILE A 355 -23.59 13.09 6.70
CA ILE A 355 -23.26 13.44 8.10
C ILE A 355 -24.29 14.41 8.72
N ASN A 356 -25.02 15.16 7.89
CA ASN A 356 -26.04 16.11 8.36
C ASN A 356 -27.44 15.48 8.51
N VAL A 357 -27.61 14.21 8.15
CA VAL A 357 -28.85 13.44 8.34
C VAL A 357 -28.80 12.75 9.69
#